data_AF-A0ABD4A7N2-F1
#
_entry.id   AF-A0ABD4A7N2-F1
#
_cell.length_a   1.000
_cell.length_b   1.000
_cell.length_c   1.000
_cell.angle_alpha   90.00
_cell.angle_beta   90.00
_cell.angle_gamma   90.00
#
_symmetry.space_group_name_H-M   'P 1'
#
loop_
_entity.id
_entity.type
_entity.pdbx_description
1 polymer ?
#
loop_
_entity_poly.entity_id
_entity_poly.type
_entity_poly.pdbx_seq_one_letter_code
_entity_poly.pdbx_strand_id
1 'polypeptide(L)'
;MSIKMFYYKLGNQSLNISLFFTMISIIISIFLAEHNKPLASCFLLLSLSIFYYMIHLYYFKKSVRLNIKNGYNYGKSGLDVFLIEKASSYTYFFQPDGTANIKIQLKHTLKGPYLVYFENNRVMFMKIRKKNDRSITFTFNDGKVIGHIDPKGKKNIIGEIIFPQNIFKIKRLPNREIVFYNKYRQLAVSKKGWLPLDWTSFFRLNTPVVTFQEKLTSTEKAAILLALVCIER
;
A
#
# COMPACT_ATOMS: atom_id res chain seq x y z
N MET A 1 0.56 -14.23 1.28
CA MET A 1 -0.20 -13.98 2.54
C MET A 1 -1.67 -13.84 2.19
N SER A 2 -2.60 -14.48 2.91
CA SER A 2 -4.03 -14.34 2.61
C SER A 2 -4.61 -13.03 3.16
N ILE A 3 -5.66 -12.53 2.50
CA ILE A 3 -6.40 -11.33 2.94
C ILE A 3 -7.06 -11.52 4.31
N LYS A 4 -7.47 -12.75 4.64
CA LYS A 4 -7.94 -13.13 5.98
C LYS A 4 -6.86 -12.89 7.03
N MET A 5 -5.66 -13.39 6.80
CA MET A 5 -4.52 -13.18 7.69
C MET A 5 -4.12 -11.70 7.78
N PHE A 6 -4.26 -10.95 6.69
CA PHE A 6 -4.04 -9.51 6.67
C PHE A 6 -4.98 -8.76 7.62
N TYR A 7 -6.30 -8.97 7.52
CA TYR A 7 -7.25 -8.31 8.41
C TYR A 7 -7.11 -8.77 9.87
N TYR A 8 -6.79 -10.04 10.09
CA TYR A 8 -6.49 -10.52 11.44
C TYR A 8 -5.28 -9.77 12.05
N LYS A 9 -4.18 -9.63 11.30
CA LYS A 9 -3.01 -8.86 11.75
C LYS A 9 -3.32 -7.38 12.00
N LEU A 10 -4.12 -6.75 11.13
CA LEU A 10 -4.58 -5.38 11.33
C LEU A 10 -5.41 -5.26 12.62
N GLY A 11 -6.34 -6.20 12.84
CA GLY A 11 -7.14 -6.27 14.06
C GLY A 11 -6.27 -6.37 15.31
N ASN A 12 -5.28 -7.26 15.32
CA ASN A 12 -4.35 -7.39 16.45
C ASN A 12 -3.53 -6.13 16.69
N GLN A 13 -3.11 -5.43 15.63
CA GLN A 13 -2.41 -4.15 15.78
C GLN A 13 -3.32 -3.10 16.45
N SER A 14 -4.58 -3.00 16.03
CA SER A 14 -5.55 -2.09 16.65
C SER A 14 -5.82 -2.43 18.12
N LEU A 15 -5.88 -3.72 18.47
CA LEU A 15 -6.02 -4.16 19.85
C LEU A 15 -4.84 -3.72 20.72
N ASN A 16 -3.60 -3.91 20.23
CA ASN A 16 -2.41 -3.51 20.96
C ASN A 16 -2.36 -1.98 21.20
N ILE A 17 -2.80 -1.19 20.22
CA ILE A 17 -2.90 0.28 20.37
C ILE A 17 -3.96 0.65 21.42
N SER A 18 -5.11 -0.02 21.42
CA SER A 18 -6.14 0.18 22.45
C SER A 18 -5.58 -0.10 23.85
N LEU A 19 -4.93 -1.26 24.05
CA LEU A 19 -4.32 -1.62 25.33
C LEU A 19 -3.26 -0.60 25.77
N PHE A 20 -2.45 -0.10 24.85
CA PHE A 20 -1.46 0.94 25.13
C PHE A 20 -2.11 2.22 25.67
N PHE A 21 -3.16 2.74 25.01
CA PHE A 21 -3.87 3.93 25.48
C PHE A 21 -4.57 3.70 26.83
N THR A 22 -5.13 2.50 27.05
CA THR A 22 -5.71 2.13 28.35
C THR A 22 -4.65 2.20 29.46
N MET A 23 -3.49 1.58 29.25
CA MET A 23 -2.41 1.56 30.24
C MET A 23 -1.91 2.98 30.58
N ILE A 24 -1.71 3.83 29.56
CA ILE A 24 -1.31 5.23 29.78
C ILE A 24 -2.40 5.97 30.56
N SER A 25 -3.67 5.78 30.21
CA SER A 25 -4.76 6.43 30.93
C SER A 25 -4.81 6.03 32.40
N ILE A 26 -4.54 4.76 32.73
CA ILE A 26 -4.48 4.26 34.10
C ILE A 26 -3.32 4.95 34.85
N ILE A 27 -2.12 4.98 34.27
CA ILE A 27 -0.94 5.62 34.88
C ILE A 27 -1.19 7.11 35.16
N ILE A 28 -1.76 7.83 34.19
CA ILE A 28 -2.06 9.25 34.35
C ILE A 28 -3.16 9.44 35.41
N SER A 29 -4.17 8.56 35.45
CA SER A 29 -5.24 8.63 36.46
C SER A 29 -4.68 8.49 37.88
N ILE A 30 -3.72 7.58 38.09
CA ILE A 30 -3.03 7.40 39.37
C ILE A 30 -2.25 8.67 39.74
N PHE A 31 -1.47 9.23 38.82
CA PHE A 31 -0.68 10.45 39.07
C PHE A 31 -1.55 11.70 39.29
N LEU A 32 -2.69 11.80 38.61
CA LEU A 32 -3.63 12.92 38.77
C LEU A 32 -4.41 12.86 40.07
N ALA A 33 -4.70 11.66 40.59
CA ALA A 33 -5.32 11.48 41.89
C ALA A 33 -4.49 12.10 43.03
N GLU A 34 -3.17 12.19 42.87
CA GLU A 34 -2.27 12.82 43.84
C GLU A 34 -2.18 14.36 43.72
N HIS A 35 -2.62 14.95 42.60
CA HIS A 35 -2.29 16.34 42.26
C HIS A 35 -3.46 17.22 41.79
N ASN A 36 -4.72 16.81 41.95
CA ASN A 36 -5.93 17.60 41.61
C ASN A 36 -5.88 18.26 40.20
N LYS A 37 -5.31 17.54 39.22
CA LYS A 37 -5.07 18.02 37.85
C LYS A 37 -5.93 17.23 36.83
N PRO A 38 -6.05 17.70 35.57
CA PRO A 38 -7.30 17.57 34.83
C PRO A 38 -7.58 16.17 34.25
N LEU A 39 -8.74 15.63 34.63
CA LEU A 39 -9.43 14.43 34.12
C LEU A 39 -9.54 14.34 32.58
N ALA A 40 -9.42 15.48 31.89
CA ALA A 40 -9.59 15.57 30.45
C ALA A 40 -8.60 14.71 29.64
N SER A 41 -7.34 14.59 30.09
CA SER A 41 -6.33 13.76 29.42
C SER A 41 -6.67 12.27 29.50
N CYS A 42 -7.14 11.81 30.67
CA CYS A 42 -7.59 10.45 30.87
C CYS A 42 -8.82 10.14 30.02
N PHE A 43 -9.79 11.05 29.96
CA PHE A 43 -10.96 10.88 29.11
C PHE A 43 -10.59 10.78 27.62
N LEU A 44 -9.67 11.62 27.16
CA LEU A 44 -9.16 11.55 25.78
C LEU A 44 -8.48 10.21 25.49
N LEU A 45 -7.65 9.69 26.40
CA LEU A 45 -6.96 8.41 26.19
C LEU A 45 -7.92 7.21 26.26
N LEU A 46 -8.90 7.23 27.17
CA LEU A 46 -9.94 6.20 27.24
C LEU A 46 -10.81 6.18 25.99
N SER A 47 -11.24 7.36 25.51
CA SER A 47 -12.02 7.44 24.26
C SER A 47 -11.23 6.92 23.06
N LEU A 48 -9.94 7.23 22.96
CA LEU A 48 -9.05 6.66 21.95
C LEU A 48 -8.95 5.13 22.09
N SER A 49 -8.79 4.60 23.31
CA SER A 49 -8.75 3.15 23.53
C SER A 49 -10.03 2.46 23.05
N ILE A 50 -11.20 2.99 23.41
CA ILE A 50 -12.50 2.46 22.98
C ILE A 50 -12.60 2.50 21.45
N PHE A 51 -12.20 3.61 20.82
CA PHE A 51 -12.21 3.74 19.37
C PHE A 51 -11.33 2.67 18.70
N TYR A 52 -10.10 2.47 19.17
CA TYR A 52 -9.21 1.44 18.63
C TYR A 52 -9.71 0.01 18.87
N TYR A 53 -10.40 -0.23 19.99
CA TYR A 53 -11.06 -1.51 20.25
C TYR A 53 -12.23 -1.76 19.27
N MET A 54 -13.04 -0.74 18.95
CA MET A 54 -14.08 -0.85 17.93
C MET A 54 -13.49 -1.16 16.55
N ILE A 55 -12.36 -0.55 16.21
CA ILE A 55 -11.61 -0.88 14.99
C ILE A 55 -11.13 -2.34 15.01
N HIS A 56 -10.63 -2.83 16.14
CA HIS A 56 -10.25 -4.23 16.30
C HIS A 56 -11.44 -5.17 15.99
N LEU A 57 -12.59 -4.94 16.63
CA LEU A 57 -13.80 -5.74 16.41
C LEU A 57 -14.23 -5.73 14.94
N TYR A 58 -14.17 -4.58 14.27
CA TYR A 58 -14.47 -4.46 12.85
C TYR A 58 -13.56 -5.36 12.00
N TYR A 59 -12.24 -5.27 12.17
CA TYR A 59 -11.29 -6.06 11.38
C TYR A 59 -11.32 -7.54 11.73
N PHE A 60 -11.51 -7.88 13.00
CA PHE A 60 -11.66 -9.26 13.44
C PHE A 60 -12.90 -9.90 12.80
N LYS A 61 -14.06 -9.26 12.91
CA LYS A 61 -15.31 -9.72 12.29
C LYS A 61 -15.19 -9.85 10.78
N LYS A 62 -14.50 -8.92 10.12
CA LYS A 62 -14.20 -9.02 8.68
C LYS A 62 -13.33 -10.25 8.39
N SER A 63 -12.26 -10.47 9.14
CA SER A 63 -11.37 -11.63 8.96
C SER A 63 -12.10 -12.97 9.11
N VAL A 64 -13.04 -13.08 10.05
CA VAL A 64 -13.83 -14.31 10.29
C VAL A 64 -14.79 -14.59 9.14
N ARG A 65 -15.45 -13.55 8.60
CA ARG A 65 -16.45 -13.66 7.52
C ARG A 65 -15.87 -13.95 6.15
N LEU A 66 -14.57 -13.75 5.95
CA LEU A 66 -13.90 -14.02 4.68
C LEU A 66 -13.80 -15.53 4.45
N ASN A 67 -14.81 -16.09 3.79
CA ASN A 67 -14.71 -17.39 3.14
C ASN A 67 -13.96 -17.21 1.83
N ILE A 68 -12.65 -17.47 1.85
CA ILE A 68 -11.86 -17.58 0.63
C ILE A 68 -12.40 -18.79 -0.11
N LYS A 69 -13.31 -18.57 -1.07
CA LYS A 69 -13.72 -19.62 -2.00
C LYS A 69 -12.50 -19.96 -2.85
N ASN A 70 -11.84 -21.07 -2.53
CA ASN A 70 -10.89 -21.72 -3.43
C ASN A 70 -11.66 -22.03 -4.72
N GLY A 71 -11.35 -21.34 -5.83
CA GLY A 71 -11.96 -21.63 -7.13
C GLY A 71 -12.60 -20.45 -7.87
N TYR A 72 -12.35 -19.19 -7.51
CA TYR A 72 -12.59 -18.12 -8.50
C TYR A 72 -11.56 -18.25 -9.63
N ASN A 73 -11.92 -19.01 -10.66
CA ASN A 73 -11.19 -19.16 -11.92
C ASN A 73 -11.22 -17.85 -12.73
N TYR A 74 -10.59 -16.78 -12.21
CA TYR A 74 -10.17 -15.64 -13.04
C TYR A 74 -8.85 -15.97 -13.71
N GLY A 75 -8.87 -17.04 -14.53
CA GLY A 75 -7.81 -17.41 -15.46
C GLY A 75 -8.11 -17.03 -16.91
N LYS A 76 -9.26 -16.39 -17.19
CA LYS A 76 -9.69 -16.17 -18.59
C LYS A 76 -9.22 -14.86 -19.23
N SER A 77 -8.79 -13.83 -18.48
CA SER A 77 -8.29 -12.60 -19.12
C SER A 77 -6.79 -12.60 -19.40
N GLY A 78 -6.00 -13.49 -18.78
CA GLY A 78 -4.54 -13.55 -18.96
C GLY A 78 -3.79 -12.27 -18.56
N LEU A 79 -4.46 -11.31 -17.93
CA LEU A 79 -3.93 -10.01 -17.51
C LEU A 79 -3.80 -9.94 -15.99
N ASP A 80 -2.67 -9.44 -15.52
CA ASP A 80 -2.40 -9.31 -14.09
C ASP A 80 -3.20 -8.15 -13.47
N VAL A 81 -3.93 -8.45 -12.39
CA VAL A 81 -4.67 -7.46 -11.60
C VAL A 81 -4.25 -7.56 -10.14
N PHE A 82 -3.96 -6.41 -9.52
CA PHE A 82 -3.59 -6.34 -8.12
C PHE A 82 -4.35 -5.25 -7.38
N LEU A 83 -4.79 -5.56 -6.17
CA LEU A 83 -5.37 -4.64 -5.23
C LEU A 83 -4.34 -4.18 -4.21
N ILE A 84 -4.22 -2.87 -4.02
CA ILE A 84 -3.21 -2.27 -3.15
C ILE A 84 -3.77 -2.08 -1.75
N GLU A 85 -3.21 -2.76 -0.77
CA GLU A 85 -3.56 -2.59 0.64
C GLU A 85 -2.32 -2.22 1.46
N LYS A 86 -2.42 -1.09 2.18
CA LYS A 86 -1.32 -0.58 3.02
C LYS A 86 -1.51 -1.05 4.46
N ALA A 87 -0.48 -1.68 5.00
CA ALA A 87 -0.27 -1.88 6.43
C ALA A 87 0.87 -0.97 6.93
N SER A 88 1.00 -0.87 8.25
CA SER A 88 1.99 -0.02 8.95
C SER A 88 3.39 0.00 8.32
N SER A 89 3.95 -1.15 7.94
CA SER A 89 5.31 -1.24 7.39
C SER A 89 5.38 -1.72 5.94
N TYR A 90 4.29 -2.24 5.39
CA TYR A 90 4.28 -2.93 4.09
C TYR A 90 3.08 -2.50 3.25
N THR A 91 3.31 -2.34 1.95
CA THR A 91 2.25 -2.29 0.94
C THR A 91 2.11 -3.68 0.34
N TYR A 92 0.92 -4.27 0.43
CA TYR A 92 0.59 -5.57 -0.13
C TYR A 92 -0.18 -5.41 -1.44
N PHE A 93 0.12 -6.28 -2.39
CA PHE A 93 -0.58 -6.37 -3.66
C PHE A 93 -1.32 -7.71 -3.69
N PHE A 94 -2.62 -7.66 -3.46
CA PHE A 94 -3.49 -8.82 -3.45
C PHE A 94 -3.99 -9.12 -4.85
N GLN A 95 -3.96 -10.38 -5.23
CA GLN A 95 -4.70 -10.88 -6.37
C GLN A 95 -6.20 -10.98 -6.03
N PRO A 96 -7.08 -11.07 -7.03
CA PRO A 96 -8.53 -11.18 -6.84
C PRO A 96 -8.96 -12.38 -5.98
N ASP A 97 -8.15 -13.44 -5.96
CA ASP A 97 -8.35 -14.63 -5.12
C ASP A 97 -8.10 -14.37 -3.62
N GLY A 98 -7.67 -13.16 -3.25
CA GLY A 98 -7.35 -12.77 -1.89
C GLY A 98 -5.95 -13.18 -1.44
N THR A 99 -5.07 -13.63 -2.34
CA THR A 99 -3.68 -13.93 -2.02
C THR A 99 -2.76 -12.77 -2.39
N ALA A 100 -1.89 -12.35 -1.46
CA ALA A 100 -0.81 -11.41 -1.74
C ALA A 100 0.50 -12.17 -1.94
N ASN A 101 0.95 -12.21 -3.19
CA ASN A 101 2.23 -12.79 -3.60
C ASN A 101 3.33 -11.72 -3.67
N ILE A 102 2.94 -10.44 -3.71
CA ILE A 102 3.84 -9.31 -3.74
C ILE A 102 3.64 -8.44 -2.50
N LYS A 103 4.74 -8.09 -1.83
CA LYS A 103 4.77 -7.08 -0.75
C LYS A 103 5.96 -6.15 -0.92
N ILE A 104 5.77 -4.87 -0.62
CA ILE A 104 6.80 -3.84 -0.73
C ILE A 104 6.99 -3.18 0.63
N GLN A 105 8.22 -3.17 1.13
CA GLN A 105 8.58 -2.54 2.40
C GLN A 105 9.42 -1.29 2.14
N LEU A 106 9.16 -0.21 2.88
CA LEU A 106 10.11 0.90 2.96
C LEU A 106 11.04 0.72 4.13
N LYS A 107 12.32 0.92 3.88
CA LYS A 107 13.34 0.96 4.90
C LYS A 107 14.13 2.25 4.78
N HIS A 108 14.53 2.78 5.92
CA HIS A 108 15.41 3.94 6.02
C HIS A 108 16.81 3.46 6.39
N THR A 109 17.82 3.92 5.65
CA THR A 109 19.24 3.72 6.00
C THR A 109 19.95 5.06 6.06
N LEU A 110 21.17 5.06 6.61
CA LEU A 110 22.10 6.20 6.59
C LEU A 110 22.32 6.75 5.16
N LYS A 111 22.30 5.89 4.15
CA LYS A 111 22.47 6.27 2.72
C LYS A 111 21.16 6.74 2.06
N GLY A 112 20.07 6.80 2.81
CA GLY A 112 18.75 7.21 2.34
C GLY A 112 17.68 6.10 2.37
N PRO A 113 16.45 6.42 1.93
CA PRO A 113 15.36 5.46 1.86
C PRO A 113 15.55 4.46 0.71
N TYR A 114 15.11 3.22 0.91
CA TYR A 114 15.02 2.21 -0.14
C TYR A 114 13.75 1.36 0.02
N LEU A 115 13.24 0.86 -1.10
CA LEU A 115 12.15 -0.09 -1.13
C LEU A 115 12.71 -1.50 -1.30
N VAL A 116 12.13 -2.43 -0.54
CA VAL A 116 12.37 -3.86 -0.67
C VAL A 116 11.12 -4.50 -1.26
N TYR A 117 11.25 -5.04 -2.46
CA TYR A 117 10.21 -5.77 -3.17
C TYR A 117 10.38 -7.26 -2.92
N PHE A 118 9.31 -7.93 -2.48
CA PHE A 118 9.28 -9.37 -2.28
C PHE A 118 8.22 -9.98 -3.18
N GLU A 119 8.59 -10.97 -3.99
CA GLU A 119 7.69 -11.74 -4.86
C GLU A 119 8.13 -13.20 -4.91
N ASN A 120 7.29 -14.14 -4.47
CA ASN A 120 7.52 -15.59 -4.59
C ASN A 120 8.97 -16.02 -4.26
N ASN A 121 9.51 -15.54 -3.13
CA ASN A 121 10.88 -15.72 -2.61
C ASN A 121 12.01 -14.91 -3.28
N ARG A 122 11.73 -14.17 -4.35
CA ARG A 122 12.68 -13.19 -4.90
C ARG A 122 12.62 -11.89 -4.11
N VAL A 123 13.79 -11.35 -3.81
CA VAL A 123 13.94 -10.05 -3.15
C VAL A 123 14.67 -9.12 -4.09
N MET A 124 14.06 -7.97 -4.36
CA MET A 124 14.66 -6.93 -5.21
C MET A 124 14.67 -5.59 -4.47
N PHE A 125 15.68 -4.77 -4.75
CA PHE A 125 15.91 -3.53 -4.03
C PHE A 125 15.82 -2.34 -4.98
N MET A 126 15.13 -1.29 -4.55
CA MET A 126 15.07 -0.01 -5.24
C MET A 126 15.58 1.09 -4.32
N LYS A 127 16.63 1.80 -4.73
CA LYS A 127 17.14 2.95 -4.00
C LYS A 127 16.30 4.18 -4.37
N ILE A 128 15.93 4.97 -3.37
CA ILE A 128 15.15 6.20 -3.55
C ILE A 128 16.01 7.39 -3.16
N ARG A 129 16.06 8.38 -4.04
CA ARG A 129 16.63 9.70 -3.75
C ARG A 129 15.56 10.76 -3.96
N LYS A 130 15.20 11.43 -2.87
CA LYS A 130 14.31 12.60 -2.87
C LYS A 130 15.13 13.85 -3.14
N LYS A 131 14.64 14.73 -4.00
CA LYS A 131 15.21 16.05 -4.25
C LYS A 131 14.39 17.13 -3.52
N ASN A 132 14.96 18.33 -3.39
CA ASN A 132 14.37 19.46 -2.64
C ASN A 132 13.02 19.91 -3.21
N ASP A 133 12.81 19.73 -4.52
CA ASP A 133 11.59 20.06 -5.26
C ASP A 133 10.44 19.03 -5.08
N ARG A 134 10.60 18.06 -4.17
CA ARG A 134 9.74 16.87 -3.99
C ARG A 134 9.77 15.89 -5.16
N SER A 135 10.63 16.07 -6.15
CA SER A 135 10.84 15.06 -7.18
C SER A 135 11.55 13.85 -6.58
N ILE A 136 11.20 12.68 -7.11
CA ILE A 136 11.72 11.39 -6.66
C ILE A 136 12.49 10.79 -7.83
N THR A 137 13.74 10.44 -7.57
CA THR A 137 14.53 9.61 -8.47
C THR A 137 14.72 8.25 -7.83
N PHE A 138 14.58 7.19 -8.60
CA PHE A 138 14.79 5.84 -8.11
C PHE A 138 15.66 5.04 -9.07
N THR A 139 16.46 4.14 -8.50
CA THR A 139 17.27 3.19 -9.26
C THR A 139 16.97 1.77 -8.82
N PHE A 140 16.87 0.88 -9.79
CA PHE A 140 16.46 -0.51 -9.61
C PHE A 140 17.32 -1.42 -10.50
N ASN A 141 17.43 -2.70 -10.10
CA ASN A 141 18.16 -3.73 -10.86
C ASN A 141 19.61 -3.30 -11.19
N ASP A 142 20.40 -3.03 -10.14
CA ASP A 142 21.80 -2.57 -10.25
C ASP A 142 21.99 -1.30 -11.10
N GLY A 143 20.98 -0.45 -11.14
CA GLY A 143 21.03 0.83 -11.86
C GLY A 143 20.62 0.74 -13.33
N LYS A 144 20.27 -0.44 -13.84
CA LYS A 144 19.77 -0.61 -15.22
C LYS A 144 18.41 0.04 -15.45
N VAL A 145 17.60 0.18 -14.39
CA VAL A 145 16.29 0.84 -14.45
C VAL A 145 16.35 2.11 -13.60
N ILE A 146 16.05 3.24 -14.23
CA ILE A 146 16.07 4.56 -13.60
C ILE A 146 14.70 5.17 -13.76
N GLY A 147 14.08 5.62 -12.67
CA GLY A 147 12.83 6.35 -12.75
C GLY A 147 12.94 7.75 -12.18
N HIS A 148 12.17 8.65 -12.77
CA HIS A 148 12.02 10.02 -12.34
C HIS A 148 10.53 10.34 -12.20
N ILE A 149 10.13 10.81 -11.02
CA ILE A 149 8.76 11.23 -10.72
C ILE A 149 8.83 12.69 -10.30
N ASP A 150 8.19 13.56 -11.07
CA ASP A 150 7.98 14.96 -10.75
C ASP A 150 6.50 15.22 -10.44
N PRO A 151 6.13 15.39 -9.16
CA PRO A 151 4.74 15.64 -8.79
C PRO A 151 4.20 16.99 -9.29
N LYS A 152 5.07 17.92 -9.71
CA LYS A 152 4.71 19.23 -10.29
C LYS A 152 4.86 19.26 -11.83
N GLY A 153 5.04 18.11 -12.46
CA GLY A 153 5.27 17.99 -13.89
C GLY A 153 4.21 18.69 -14.77
N LYS A 154 4.62 19.11 -15.97
CA LYS A 154 3.75 19.82 -16.93
C LYS A 154 2.68 18.87 -17.52
N LYS A 155 1.46 19.39 -17.73
CA LYS A 155 0.42 18.85 -18.62
C LYS A 155 0.07 17.35 -18.43
N ASN A 156 -0.13 16.92 -17.17
CA ASN A 156 -0.55 15.56 -16.77
C ASN A 156 0.55 14.48 -16.74
N ILE A 157 1.74 14.72 -17.31
CA ILE A 157 2.86 13.77 -17.20
C ILE A 157 3.61 14.08 -15.91
N ILE A 158 3.67 13.11 -15.01
CA ILE A 158 4.25 13.26 -13.67
C ILE A 158 5.54 12.44 -13.50
N GLY A 159 6.05 11.81 -14.56
CA GLY A 159 7.29 11.07 -14.50
C GLY A 159 7.51 10.09 -15.64
N GLU A 160 8.59 9.34 -15.54
CA GLU A 160 9.00 8.29 -16.45
C GLU A 160 9.86 7.22 -15.75
N ILE A 161 9.88 6.03 -16.34
CA ILE A 161 10.73 4.90 -15.97
C ILE A 161 11.52 4.51 -17.22
N ILE A 162 12.83 4.66 -17.14
CA ILE A 162 13.78 4.40 -18.21
C ILE A 162 14.36 3.00 -18.00
N PHE A 163 14.14 2.15 -18.99
CA PHE A 163 14.78 0.85 -19.16
C PHE A 163 15.85 0.95 -20.25
N PRO A 164 16.77 -0.02 -20.36
CA PRO A 164 17.80 0.01 -21.40
C PRO A 164 17.24 0.06 -22.84
N GLN A 165 16.05 -0.49 -23.06
CA GLN A 165 15.44 -0.65 -24.38
C GLN A 165 14.12 0.12 -24.56
N ASN A 166 13.54 0.67 -23.49
CA ASN A 166 12.19 1.26 -23.50
C ASN A 166 12.04 2.36 -22.45
N ILE A 167 11.10 3.28 -22.66
CA ILE A 167 10.76 4.32 -21.69
C ILE A 167 9.26 4.25 -21.42
N PHE A 168 8.90 4.13 -20.15
CA PHE A 168 7.51 4.17 -19.70
C PHE A 168 7.22 5.54 -19.13
N LYS A 169 6.29 6.26 -19.72
CA LYS A 169 5.81 7.53 -19.19
C LYS A 169 4.70 7.29 -18.17
N ILE A 170 4.66 8.16 -17.17
CA ILE A 170 3.70 8.13 -16.08
C ILE A 170 2.79 9.35 -16.21
N LYS A 171 1.51 9.11 -16.45
CA LYS A 171 0.49 10.15 -16.55
C LYS A 171 -0.44 10.10 -15.35
N ARG A 172 -0.73 11.26 -14.76
CA ARG A 172 -1.81 11.41 -13.79
C ARG A 172 -3.03 11.98 -14.50
N LEU A 173 -4.11 11.21 -14.50
CA LEU A 173 -5.41 11.61 -15.03
C LEU A 173 -6.30 12.14 -13.88
N PRO A 174 -7.48 12.72 -14.20
CA PRO A 174 -8.49 13.06 -13.20
C PRO A 174 -8.84 11.87 -12.29
N ASN A 175 -9.49 12.14 -11.15
CA ASN A 175 -9.88 11.11 -10.18
C ASN A 175 -8.72 10.28 -9.60
N ARG A 176 -7.51 10.85 -9.57
CA ARG A 176 -6.28 10.21 -9.05
C ARG A 176 -5.90 8.92 -9.81
N GLU A 177 -6.34 8.80 -11.07
CA GLU A 177 -5.91 7.71 -11.93
C GLU A 177 -4.45 7.90 -12.37
N ILE A 178 -3.66 6.84 -12.31
CA ILE A 178 -2.26 6.82 -12.74
C ILE A 178 -2.14 5.82 -13.89
N VAL A 179 -1.63 6.28 -15.03
CA VAL A 179 -1.46 5.48 -16.24
C VAL A 179 0.01 5.39 -16.58
N PHE A 180 0.48 4.17 -16.81
CA PHE A 180 1.80 3.87 -17.35
C PHE A 180 1.64 3.53 -18.82
N TYR A 181 2.42 4.17 -19.69
CA TYR A 181 2.32 3.96 -21.12
C TYR A 181 3.69 4.07 -21.79
N ASN A 182 3.87 3.36 -22.90
CA ASN A 182 4.97 3.57 -23.85
C ASN A 182 4.40 4.30 -25.09
N LYS A 183 5.26 4.70 -26.03
CA LYS A 183 4.98 5.51 -27.23
C LYS A 183 3.69 5.16 -27.98
N TYR A 184 3.25 3.90 -27.94
CA TYR A 184 2.08 3.43 -28.68
C TYR A 184 1.01 2.73 -27.83
N ARG A 185 1.27 2.45 -26.54
CA ARG A 185 0.45 1.51 -25.78
C ARG A 185 0.36 1.83 -24.29
N GLN A 186 -0.81 1.56 -23.71
CA GLN A 186 -1.04 1.62 -22.28
C GLN A 186 -0.61 0.30 -21.63
N LEU A 187 0.29 0.36 -20.65
CA LEU A 187 0.91 -0.81 -20.03
C LEU A 187 0.18 -1.21 -18.74
N ALA A 188 -0.13 -0.21 -17.90
CA ALA A 188 -0.79 -0.44 -16.62
C ALA A 188 -1.61 0.80 -16.20
N VAL A 189 -2.68 0.56 -15.45
CA VAL A 189 -3.53 1.61 -14.90
C VAL A 189 -3.79 1.33 -13.43
N SER A 190 -3.57 2.34 -12.59
CA SER A 190 -4.02 2.35 -11.19
C SER A 190 -5.22 3.27 -11.04
N LYS A 191 -6.31 2.74 -10.49
CA LYS A 191 -7.56 3.47 -10.23
C LYS A 191 -8.01 3.25 -8.79
N LYS A 192 -8.44 4.32 -8.13
CA LYS A 192 -9.10 4.26 -6.82
C LYS A 192 -10.62 4.23 -7.02
N GLY A 193 -11.33 3.39 -6.26
CA GLY A 193 -12.81 3.35 -6.28
C GLY A 193 -13.43 2.48 -7.37
N TRP A 194 -12.61 1.87 -8.24
CA TRP A 194 -13.05 0.87 -9.21
C TRP A 194 -12.77 -0.53 -8.66
N LEU A 195 -13.51 -0.91 -7.63
CA LEU A 195 -13.53 -2.27 -7.10
C LEU A 195 -14.75 -3.00 -7.68
N PRO A 196 -14.58 -4.10 -8.45
CA PRO A 196 -15.71 -4.91 -8.89
C PRO A 196 -16.60 -5.27 -7.70
N LEU A 197 -17.93 -5.22 -7.88
CA LEU A 197 -18.89 -5.43 -6.79
C LEU A 197 -18.64 -6.74 -6.05
N ASP A 198 -18.34 -7.81 -6.78
CA ASP A 198 -18.00 -9.13 -6.23
C ASP A 198 -16.81 -9.07 -5.25
N TRP A 199 -15.87 -8.15 -5.48
CA TRP A 199 -14.66 -8.00 -4.67
C TRP A 199 -14.86 -7.13 -3.43
N THR A 200 -15.95 -6.37 -3.35
CA THR A 200 -16.30 -5.55 -2.17
C THR A 200 -16.57 -6.41 -0.93
N SER A 201 -16.96 -7.68 -1.12
CA SER A 201 -17.08 -8.66 -0.05
C SER A 201 -15.73 -9.02 0.58
N PHE A 202 -14.65 -8.95 -0.20
CA PHE A 202 -13.30 -9.35 0.20
C PHE A 202 -12.42 -8.16 0.64
N PHE A 203 -12.50 -7.04 -0.08
CA PHE A 203 -11.62 -5.88 0.11
C PHE A 203 -12.35 -4.68 0.72
N ARG A 204 -11.62 -3.62 1.08
CA ARG A 204 -12.26 -2.38 1.55
C ARG A 204 -12.83 -1.61 0.35
N LEU A 205 -13.90 -0.86 0.58
CA LEU A 205 -14.35 0.10 -0.42
C LEU A 205 -13.23 1.10 -0.70
N ASN A 206 -13.12 1.54 -1.95
CA ASN A 206 -12.08 2.46 -2.42
C ASN A 206 -10.64 1.94 -2.30
N THR A 207 -10.43 0.62 -2.19
CA THR A 207 -9.11 0.00 -2.37
C THR A 207 -8.60 0.29 -3.80
N PRO A 208 -7.39 0.85 -3.99
CA PRO A 208 -6.82 1.06 -5.31
C PRO A 208 -6.58 -0.27 -6.04
N VAL A 209 -6.87 -0.30 -7.33
CA VAL A 209 -6.68 -1.47 -8.20
C VAL A 209 -5.71 -1.10 -9.32
N VAL A 210 -4.70 -1.94 -9.51
CA VAL A 210 -3.75 -1.87 -10.62
C VAL A 210 -4.07 -2.97 -11.61
N THR A 211 -4.34 -2.60 -12.85
CA THR A 211 -4.60 -3.53 -13.95
C THR A 211 -3.51 -3.38 -14.99
N PHE A 212 -2.80 -4.46 -15.27
CA PHE A 212 -1.87 -4.54 -16.39
C PHE A 212 -2.66 -4.85 -17.66
N GLN A 213 -2.44 -4.07 -18.71
CA GLN A 213 -3.14 -4.22 -19.99
C GLN A 213 -2.34 -5.08 -20.98
N GLU A 214 -1.07 -5.36 -20.68
CA GLU A 214 -0.17 -6.16 -21.49
C GLU A 214 0.61 -7.15 -20.62
N LYS A 215 1.12 -8.21 -21.25
CA LYS A 215 2.09 -9.12 -20.62
C LYS A 215 3.44 -8.43 -20.52
N LEU A 216 3.74 -7.90 -19.34
CA LEU A 216 5.05 -7.29 -19.03
C LEU A 216 6.00 -8.32 -18.41
N THR A 217 7.31 -8.06 -18.56
CA THR A 217 8.33 -8.82 -17.83
C THR A 217 8.18 -8.61 -16.32
N SER A 218 8.69 -9.57 -15.53
CA SER A 218 8.70 -9.46 -14.06
C SER A 218 9.39 -8.19 -13.57
N THR A 219 10.47 -7.77 -14.24
CA THR A 219 11.22 -6.54 -13.94
C THR A 219 10.42 -5.27 -14.24
N GLU A 220 9.70 -5.22 -15.37
CA GLU A 220 8.85 -4.08 -15.73
C GLU A 220 7.68 -3.96 -14.77
N LYS A 221 7.03 -5.09 -14.45
CA LYS A 221 5.96 -5.18 -13.46
C LYS A 221 6.44 -4.67 -12.10
N ALA A 222 7.57 -5.17 -11.61
CA ALA A 222 8.15 -4.75 -10.34
C ALA A 222 8.45 -3.24 -10.31
N ALA A 223 9.04 -2.69 -11.38
CA ALA A 223 9.33 -1.26 -11.49
C ALA A 223 8.06 -0.40 -11.46
N ILE A 224 6.98 -0.81 -12.13
CA ILE A 224 5.68 -0.12 -12.11
C ILE A 224 5.08 -0.15 -10.71
N LEU A 225 5.03 -1.32 -10.06
CA LEU A 225 4.47 -1.44 -8.71
C LEU A 225 5.27 -0.64 -7.68
N LEU A 226 6.59 -0.63 -7.81
CA LEU A 226 7.48 0.18 -6.96
C LEU A 226 7.27 1.68 -7.20
N ALA A 227 7.15 2.12 -8.45
CA ALA A 227 6.85 3.50 -8.79
C ALA A 227 5.49 3.94 -8.22
N LEU A 228 4.46 3.08 -8.28
CA LEU A 228 3.17 3.35 -7.65
C LEU A 228 3.28 3.57 -6.13
N VAL A 229 4.07 2.75 -5.43
CA VAL A 229 4.30 2.95 -3.98
C VAL A 229 4.98 4.29 -3.69
N CYS A 230 5.84 4.78 -4.59
CA CYS A 230 6.44 6.11 -4.48
C CYS A 230 5.43 7.23 -4.73
N ILE A 231 4.51 7.07 -5.69
CA ILE A 231 3.53 8.11 -6.06
C ILE A 231 2.40 8.24 -5.03
N GLU A 232 1.96 7.13 -4.44
CA GLU A 232 0.87 7.11 -3.48
C GLU A 232 1.28 7.45 -2.03
N ARG A 233 2.55 7.83 -1.81
CA ARG A 233 3.07 8.25 -0.51
C ARG A 233 3.18 9.76 -0.42
#